data_AF-A0AAW2WSD6-F1
#
_entry.id   AF-A0AAW2WSD6-F1
#
_cell.length_a   1.000
_cell.length_b   1.000
_cell.length_c   1.000
_cell.angle_alpha   90.00
_cell.angle_beta   90.00
_cell.angle_gamma   90.00
#
_symmetry.space_group_name_H-M   'P 1'
#
loop_
_entity.id
_entity.type
_entity.pdbx_description
1 polymer ?
#
loop_
_entity_poly.entity_id
_entity_poly.type
_entity_poly.pdbx_seq_one_letter_code
_entity_poly.pdbx_strand_id
1 'polypeptide(L)'
;MTTFQIYSRTPNPGPEFIDKYKSILANFGYDPSKIKDTPQDCEVMSNSQLAAMMSMSGMQQALTNQFPDLELKAPVAFNPFTSVFDTLKKLLELYLKQ
;
A
#
# COMPACT_ATOMS: atom_id res chain seq x y z
N MET A 1 14.04 -0.85 4.01
CA MET A 1 14.19 0.12 2.89
C MET A 1 13.17 1.23 3.13
N THR A 2 13.62 2.42 3.51
CA THR A 2 12.73 3.52 3.90
C THR A 2 12.37 4.32 2.66
N THR A 3 11.08 4.50 2.39
CA THR A 3 10.56 5.35 1.31
C THR A 3 10.11 6.69 1.88
N PHE A 4 10.29 7.76 1.12
CA PHE A 4 9.84 9.11 1.46
C PHE A 4 8.95 9.63 0.33
N GLN A 5 7.91 10.38 0.69
CA GLN A 5 6.96 10.97 -0.24
C GLN A 5 6.67 12.39 0.20
N ILE A 6 6.60 13.32 -0.75
CA ILE A 6 6.33 14.73 -0.52
C ILE A 6 5.09 15.10 -1.30
N TYR A 7 4.11 15.66 -0.60
CA TYR A 7 2.82 16.03 -1.18
C TYR A 7 2.64 17.54 -1.13
N SER A 8 2.17 18.11 -2.24
CA SER A 8 1.72 19.49 -2.31
C SER A 8 0.20 19.54 -2.16
N ARG A 9 -0.31 20.59 -1.49
CA ARG A 9 -1.74 20.92 -1.48
C ARG A 9 -2.20 21.62 -2.77
N THR A 10 -1.25 22.17 -3.52
CA THR A 10 -1.48 22.79 -4.82
C THR A 10 -1.13 21.77 -5.92
N PRO A 11 -2.06 21.42 -6.81
CA PRO A 11 -1.76 20.61 -7.99
C PRO A 11 -0.66 21.28 -8.82
N ASN A 12 0.29 20.49 -9.32
CA ASN A 12 1.42 20.97 -10.14
C ASN A 12 2.12 22.21 -9.54
N PRO A 13 2.77 22.06 -8.37
CA PRO A 13 3.30 23.19 -7.58
C PRO A 13 4.50 23.93 -8.20
N GLY A 14 4.95 23.50 -9.37
CA GLY A 14 6.05 24.11 -10.12
C GLY A 14 7.46 23.68 -9.66
N PRO A 15 8.48 24.09 -10.42
CA PRO A 15 9.86 23.68 -10.20
C PRO A 15 10.45 24.19 -8.88
N GLU A 16 10.09 25.40 -8.43
CA GLU A 16 10.59 25.97 -7.18
C GLU A 16 10.25 25.09 -5.96
N PHE A 17 9.04 24.53 -5.94
CA PHE A 17 8.62 23.59 -4.91
C PHE A 17 9.46 22.31 -4.95
N ILE A 18 9.62 21.73 -6.14
CA ILE A 18 10.38 20.48 -6.34
C ILE A 18 11.83 20.66 -5.89
N ASP A 19 12.48 21.74 -6.33
CA ASP A 19 13.89 22.02 -6.05
C ASP A 19 14.14 22.30 -4.57
N LYS A 20 13.24 23.04 -3.92
CA LYS A 20 13.30 23.28 -2.47
C LYS A 20 13.35 21.96 -1.70
N TYR A 21 12.46 21.03 -2.01
CA TYR A 21 12.38 19.77 -1.28
C TYR A 21 13.49 18.78 -1.65
N LYS A 22 13.94 18.75 -2.91
CA LYS A 22 15.15 18.00 -3.30
C LYS A 22 16.39 18.50 -2.55
N SER A 23 16.55 19.81 -2.40
CA SER A 23 17.65 20.42 -1.64
C SER A 23 17.58 20.06 -0.14
N ILE A 24 16.38 20.13 0.46
CA ILE A 24 16.18 19.69 1.85
C ILE A 24 16.57 18.21 2.03
N LEU A 25 16.14 17.34 1.12
CA LEU A 25 16.46 15.91 1.18
C LEU A 25 17.96 15.65 0.96
N ALA A 26 18.62 16.41 0.08
CA ALA A 26 20.07 16.33 -0.10
C ALA A 26 20.83 16.60 1.21
N ASN A 27 20.38 17.58 2.00
CA ASN A 27 20.95 17.88 3.31
C ASN A 27 20.76 16.74 4.34
N PHE A 28 19.77 15.86 4.14
CA PHE A 28 19.57 14.65 4.93
C PHE A 28 20.29 13.42 4.38
N GLY A 29 21.12 13.57 3.34
CA GLY A 29 21.93 12.50 2.76
C GLY A 29 21.23 11.69 1.67
N TYR A 30 20.06 12.13 1.18
CA TYR A 30 19.40 11.50 0.03
C TYR A 30 20.02 12.00 -1.27
N ASP A 31 20.35 11.08 -2.17
CA ASP A 31 20.89 11.39 -3.50
C ASP A 31 19.81 12.03 -4.40
N PRO A 32 19.95 13.32 -4.80
CA PRO A 32 18.96 14.01 -5.60
C PRO A 32 18.71 13.36 -6.96
N SER A 33 19.71 12.66 -7.53
CA SER A 33 19.58 11.98 -8.82
C SER A 33 18.65 10.77 -8.77
N LYS A 34 18.38 10.25 -7.57
CA LYS A 34 17.47 9.12 -7.32
C LYS A 34 16.06 9.55 -6.97
N ILE A 35 15.82 10.85 -6.77
CA ILE A 35 14.50 11.40 -6.48
C ILE A 35 13.74 11.53 -7.79
N LYS A 36 12.62 10.79 -7.90
CA LYS A 36 11.75 10.83 -9.06
C LYS A 36 10.60 11.81 -8.84
N ASP A 37 10.40 12.69 -9.81
CA ASP A 37 9.23 13.57 -9.81
C ASP A 37 8.00 12.78 -10.25
N THR A 38 6.89 12.96 -9.55
CA THR A 38 5.60 12.31 -9.82
C THR A 38 4.58 13.39 -10.18
N PRO A 39 4.58 13.90 -11.43
CA PRO A 39 3.60 14.89 -11.85
C PRO A 39 2.18 14.31 -11.73
N GLN A 40 1.22 15.12 -11.28
CA GLN A 40 -0.16 14.70 -11.05
C GLN A 40 -1.00 14.82 -12.34
N ASP A 41 -0.44 14.35 -13.45
CA ASP A 41 -1.06 14.45 -14.78
C ASP A 41 -1.97 13.24 -15.08
N CYS A 42 -2.44 12.56 -14.04
CA CYS A 42 -3.41 11.48 -14.21
C CYS A 42 -4.67 12.05 -14.84
N GLU A 43 -5.14 11.41 -15.92
CA GLU A 43 -6.44 11.75 -16.51
C GLU A 43 -7.49 11.76 -15.41
N VAL A 44 -8.26 12.85 -15.34
CA VAL A 44 -9.36 12.96 -14.40
C VAL A 44 -10.37 11.88 -14.78
N MET A 45 -10.34 10.76 -14.06
CA MET A 45 -11.33 9.71 -14.23
C MET A 45 -12.70 10.32 -13.98
N SER A 46 -13.62 10.13 -14.94
CA SER A 46 -14.99 10.59 -14.75
C SER A 46 -15.61 9.90 -13.55
N ASN A 47 -16.44 10.62 -12.78
CA ASN A 47 -17.16 10.04 -11.64
C ASN A 47 -17.99 8.81 -12.06
N SER A 48 -18.45 8.74 -13.31
CA SER A 48 -19.14 7.57 -13.87
C SER A 48 -18.24 6.35 -14.05
N GLN A 49 -16.99 6.53 -14.49
CA GLN A 49 -16.00 5.45 -14.56
C GLN A 49 -15.62 4.94 -13.16
N LEU A 50 -15.41 5.86 -12.21
CA LEU A 50 -15.14 5.47 -10.82
C LEU A 50 -16.31 4.71 -10.21
N ALA A 51 -17.55 5.18 -10.41
CA ALA A 51 -18.75 4.50 -9.96
C ALA A 51 -18.94 3.13 -10.61
N ALA A 52 -18.64 3.00 -11.90
CA ALA A 52 -18.67 1.72 -12.61
C ALA A 52 -17.66 0.73 -12.02
N MET A 53 -16.43 1.17 -11.75
CA MET A 53 -15.42 0.35 -11.06
C MET A 53 -15.93 -0.09 -9.69
N MET A 54 -16.43 0.84 -8.87
CA MET A 54 -16.97 0.53 -7.54
C MET A 54 -18.16 -0.44 -7.58
N SER A 55 -18.96 -0.41 -8.65
CA SER A 55 -20.10 -1.32 -8.85
C SER A 55 -19.72 -2.73 -9.30
N MET A 56 -18.44 -2.98 -9.58
CA MET A 56 -17.97 -4.33 -9.91
C MET A 56 -18.14 -5.26 -8.71
N SER A 57 -18.63 -6.47 -8.98
CA SER A 57 -18.78 -7.51 -7.95
C SER A 57 -17.45 -7.77 -7.24
N GLY A 58 -17.46 -7.76 -5.91
CA GLY A 58 -16.24 -7.94 -5.11
C GLY A 58 -15.52 -6.64 -4.76
N MET A 59 -15.73 -5.54 -5.49
CA MET A 59 -15.05 -4.27 -5.20
C MET A 59 -15.64 -3.58 -3.97
N GLN A 60 -16.93 -3.72 -3.74
CA GLN A 60 -17.58 -3.23 -2.54
C GLN A 60 -16.97 -3.85 -1.27
N GLN A 61 -16.68 -5.16 -1.28
CA GLN A 61 -16.01 -5.87 -0.20
C GLN A 61 -14.55 -5.42 -0.03
N ALA A 62 -13.84 -5.15 -1.14
CA ALA A 62 -12.45 -4.66 -1.09
C ALA A 62 -12.32 -3.23 -0.55
N LEU A 63 -13.33 -2.39 -0.78
CA LEU A 63 -13.34 -0.98 -0.37
C LEU A 63 -13.93 -0.73 1.03
N THR A 64 -14.69 -1.69 1.58
CA THR A 64 -15.27 -1.54 2.92
C THR A 64 -14.30 -1.85 4.06
N ASN A 65 -13.03 -2.19 3.78
CA ASN A 65 -12.08 -2.72 4.77
C ASN A 65 -12.70 -3.83 5.64
N GLN A 66 -13.70 -4.53 5.10
CA GLN A 66 -14.32 -5.65 5.76
C GLN A 66 -13.42 -6.83 5.46
N PHE A 67 -12.53 -7.13 6.39
CA PHE A 67 -11.87 -8.43 6.39
C PHE A 67 -12.97 -9.50 6.46
N PRO A 68 -12.86 -10.58 5.67
CA PRO A 68 -13.77 -11.71 5.85
C PRO A 68 -13.72 -12.11 7.33
N ASP A 69 -14.88 -12.42 7.90
CA ASP A 69 -14.93 -12.95 9.25
C ASP A 69 -13.97 -14.14 9.28
N LEU A 70 -12.90 -14.02 10.07
CA LEU A 70 -11.84 -15.01 10.07
C LEU A 70 -12.35 -16.35 10.66
N GLU A 71 -13.59 -16.37 11.17
CA GLU A 71 -14.22 -17.48 11.89
C GLU A 71 -13.30 -18.07 12.97
N LEU A 72 -12.37 -17.24 13.46
CA LEU A 72 -11.42 -17.57 14.51
C LEU A 72 -12.16 -17.56 15.85
N LYS A 73 -13.03 -18.55 16.05
CA LYS A 73 -13.73 -18.81 17.31
C LYS A 73 -12.76 -19.23 18.43
N ALA A 74 -11.47 -19.40 18.10
CA ALA A 74 -10.41 -19.71 19.04
C ALA A 74 -9.09 -19.00 18.63
N PRO A 75 -8.23 -18.63 19.60
CA PRO A 75 -6.89 -18.08 19.34
C PRO A 75 -5.98 -19.00 18.51
N VAL A 76 -6.32 -20.30 18.44
CA VAL A 76 -5.64 -21.30 17.62
C VAL A 76 -6.71 -22.10 16.88
N ALA A 77 -6.81 -21.90 15.57
CA ALA A 77 -7.64 -22.71 14.71
C ALA A 77 -6.84 -23.95 14.27
N PHE A 78 -7.01 -25.07 14.96
CA PHE A 78 -6.55 -26.35 14.47
C PHE A 78 -7.48 -26.77 13.33
N ASN A 79 -7.05 -26.53 12.09
CA ASN A 79 -7.79 -27.01 10.93
C ASN A 79 -7.72 -28.55 10.93
N PRO A 80 -8.86 -29.27 11.10
CA PRO A 80 -8.87 -30.72 11.27
C PRO A 80 -8.46 -31.47 9.98
N PHE A 81 -8.30 -30.76 8.86
CA PHE A 81 -7.85 -31.30 7.59
C PHE A 81 -6.39 -30.98 7.26
N THR A 82 -5.68 -30.23 8.10
CA THR A 82 -4.24 -30.00 7.94
C THR A 82 -3.50 -30.73 9.05
N SER A 83 -2.54 -31.57 8.66
CA SER A 83 -1.67 -32.27 9.60
C SER A 83 -1.04 -31.26 10.57
N VAL A 84 -0.96 -31.61 11.85
CA VAL A 84 -0.33 -30.77 12.90
C VAL A 84 1.09 -30.35 12.51
N PHE A 85 1.77 -31.20 11.72
CA PHE A 85 3.07 -30.94 11.12
C PHE A 85 3.06 -29.80 10.10
N ASP A 86 2.02 -29.68 9.27
CA ASP A 86 1.90 -28.61 8.28
C ASP A 86 1.67 -27.25 8.95
N THR A 87 0.88 -27.24 10.03
CA THR A 87 0.67 -26.04 10.85
C THR A 87 1.98 -25.59 11.50
N LEU A 88 2.76 -26.51 12.07
CA LEU A 88 4.08 -26.21 12.64
C LEU A 88 5.05 -25.70 11.56
N LYS A 89 5.07 -26.32 10.38
CA LYS A 89 5.91 -25.90 9.26
C LYS A 89 5.58 -24.48 8.81
N LYS A 90 4.29 -24.15 8.65
CA LYS A 90 3.85 -22.79 8.29
C LYS A 90 4.20 -21.76 9.35
N LEU A 91 4.09 -22.11 10.63
CA LEU A 91 4.51 -21.23 11.73
C LEU A 91 6.03 -20.99 11.69
N LEU A 92 6.84 -22.04 11.48
CA LEU A 92 8.28 -21.88 11.33
C LEU A 92 8.64 -21.03 10.11
N GLU A 93 7.97 -21.23 8.97
CA GLU A 93 8.18 -20.40 7.76
C GLU A 93 7.81 -18.93 8.00
N LEU A 94 6.77 -18.63 8.77
CA LEU A 94 6.38 -17.25 9.09
C LEU A 94 7.38 -16.54 10.03
N TYR A 95 7.94 -17.26 11.00
CA TYR A 95 8.77 -16.67 12.05
C TYR A 95 10.29 -16.77 11.80
N LEU A 96 10.75 -17.71 10.97
CA LEU A 96 12.18 -17.95 10.72
C LEU A 96 12.62 -17.57 9.30
N LYS A 97 11.70 -17.23 8.41
CA LYS A 97 12.05 -16.74 7.07
C LYS A 97 12.28 -15.23 7.14
N GLN A 98 13.46 -14.86 7.64
CA GLN A 98 14.12 -13.58 7.37
C GLN A 98 14.76 -13.62 5.99
#